data_AF-A0A445I2Y4-F1
#
_entry.id   AF-A0A445I2Y4-F1
#
_cell.length_a   1.000
_cell.length_b   1.000
_cell.length_c   1.000
_cell.angle_alpha   90.00
_cell.angle_beta   90.00
_cell.angle_gamma   90.00
#
_symmetry.space_group_name_H-M   'P 1'
#
loop_
_entity.id
_entity.type
_entity.pdbx_description
1 polymer ?
#
loop_
_entity_poly.entity_id
_entity_poly.type
_entity_poly.pdbx_seq_one_letter_code
_entity_poly.pdbx_strand_id
1 'polypeptide(L)'
;MVCSHLKDLLREKVSFDTLRGDSMVAFDNWEFDPLKLSNPFPQNRSSAHIWQGYEDKVVPSQIQRLVTQKLPWTQKLHIDQDQKYLYLDLP
;
A
#
# COMPACT_ATOMS: atom_id res chain seq x y z
N MET A 1 -20.57 26.39 10.01
CA MET A 1 -20.98 24.97 9.96
C MET A 1 -20.93 24.36 8.56
N VAL A 2 -21.09 25.13 7.46
CA VAL A 2 -21.03 24.61 6.07
C VAL A 2 -19.62 24.16 5.62
N CYS A 3 -18.57 24.72 6.23
CA CYS A 3 -17.18 24.50 5.80
C CYS A 3 -16.57 23.16 6.25
N SER A 4 -17.09 22.52 7.30
CA SER A 4 -16.62 21.19 7.73
C SER A 4 -17.18 20.08 6.85
N HIS A 5 -18.49 20.13 6.57
CA HIS A 5 -19.15 19.13 5.74
C HIS A 5 -18.58 19.03 4.32
N LEU A 6 -18.20 20.17 3.72
CA LEU A 6 -17.54 20.17 2.41
C LEU A 6 -16.13 19.56 2.47
N LYS A 7 -15.39 19.79 3.55
CA LYS A 7 -14.06 19.18 3.76
C LYS A 7 -14.16 17.66 3.91
N ASP A 8 -15.16 17.19 4.65
CA ASP A 8 -15.39 15.77 4.86
C ASP A 8 -15.75 15.08 3.53
N LEU A 9 -16.67 15.66 2.75
CA LEU A 9 -17.04 15.17 1.41
C LEU A 9 -15.85 15.14 0.43
N LEU A 10 -15.00 16.17 0.46
CA LEU A 10 -13.80 16.21 -0.38
C LEU A 10 -12.78 15.14 0.03
N ARG A 11 -12.60 14.92 1.34
CA ARG A 11 -11.74 13.82 1.84
C ARG A 11 -12.27 12.46 1.41
N GLU A 12 -13.56 12.20 1.60
CA GLU A 12 -14.19 10.94 1.18
C GLU A 12 -14.02 10.69 -0.32
N LYS A 13 -14.23 11.72 -1.15
CA LYS A 13 -14.06 11.60 -2.60
C LYS A 13 -12.61 11.31 -2.99
N VAL A 14 -11.65 12.03 -2.41
CA VAL A 14 -10.21 11.80 -2.68
C VAL A 14 -9.80 10.40 -2.27
N SER A 15 -10.24 9.94 -1.09
CA SER A 15 -10.00 8.57 -0.63
C SER A 15 -10.62 7.53 -1.58
N PHE A 16 -11.85 7.75 -2.04
CA PHE A 16 -12.52 6.85 -2.98
C PHE A 16 -11.78 6.78 -4.33
N ASP A 17 -11.46 7.93 -4.91
CA ASP A 17 -10.79 7.99 -6.22
C ASP A 17 -9.39 7.35 -6.15
N THR A 18 -8.67 7.55 -5.05
CA THR A 18 -7.36 6.93 -4.79
C THR A 18 -7.48 5.42 -4.65
N LEU A 19 -8.38 4.94 -3.78
CA LEU A 19 -8.62 3.50 -3.59
C LEU A 19 -9.09 2.82 -4.88
N ARG A 20 -9.91 3.51 -5.68
CA ARG A 20 -10.34 3.03 -7.00
C ARG A 20 -9.14 2.90 -7.95
N GLY A 21 -8.28 3.91 -8.00
CA GLY A 21 -7.04 3.90 -8.79
C GLY A 21 -6.13 2.73 -8.42
N ASP A 22 -5.82 2.61 -7.14
CA ASP A 22 -5.00 1.53 -6.59
C ASP A 22 -5.60 0.16 -6.87
N SER A 23 -6.92 0.02 -6.72
CA SER A 23 -7.62 -1.24 -7.01
C SER A 23 -7.52 -1.60 -8.49
N MET A 24 -7.65 -0.63 -9.40
CA MET A 24 -7.46 -0.90 -10.83
C MET A 24 -6.06 -1.43 -11.10
N VAL A 25 -5.01 -0.80 -10.56
CA VAL A 25 -3.62 -1.25 -10.76
C VAL A 25 -3.37 -2.62 -10.10
N ALA A 26 -3.84 -2.82 -8.87
CA ALA A 26 -3.61 -4.04 -8.10
C ALA A 26 -4.28 -5.27 -8.72
N PHE A 27 -5.43 -5.09 -9.37
CA PHE A 27 -6.24 -6.17 -9.94
C PHE A 27 -6.24 -6.20 -11.47
N ASP A 28 -5.44 -5.36 -12.14
CA ASP A 28 -5.28 -5.43 -13.59
C ASP A 28 -4.54 -6.70 -14.02
N ASN A 29 -4.48 -6.94 -15.33
CA ASN A 29 -3.60 -7.96 -15.91
C ASN A 29 -2.18 -7.42 -16.03
N TRP A 30 -1.28 -7.93 -15.19
CA TRP A 30 0.13 -7.58 -15.26
C TRP A 30 0.81 -8.40 -16.36
N GLU A 31 1.58 -7.73 -17.21
CA GLU A 31 2.41 -8.38 -18.25
C GLU A 31 3.60 -9.16 -17.66
N PHE A 32 3.85 -9.01 -16.36
CA PHE A 32 4.91 -9.68 -15.62
C PHE A 32 4.43 -10.18 -14.26
N ASP A 33 5.17 -11.13 -13.70
CA ASP A 33 4.95 -11.65 -12.36
C ASP A 33 5.74 -10.82 -11.33
N PRO A 34 5.08 -10.04 -10.45
CA PRO A 34 5.77 -9.21 -9.47
C PRO A 34 6.66 -10.01 -8.52
N LEU A 35 6.34 -11.29 -8.28
CA LEU A 35 7.12 -12.16 -7.39
C LEU A 35 8.41 -12.70 -8.04
N LYS A 36 8.64 -12.41 -9.33
CA LYS A 36 9.85 -12.81 -10.07
C LYS A 36 10.80 -11.64 -10.32
N LEU A 37 10.58 -10.49 -9.69
CA LEU A 37 11.45 -9.33 -9.83
C LEU A 37 12.85 -9.61 -9.28
N SER A 38 13.86 -9.32 -10.09
CA SER A 38 15.26 -9.35 -9.65
C SER A 38 15.54 -8.21 -8.67
N ASN A 39 16.50 -8.40 -7.77
CA ASN A 39 16.90 -7.34 -6.84
C ASN A 39 17.39 -6.11 -7.62
N PRO A 40 16.73 -4.95 -7.52
CA PRO A 40 17.15 -3.74 -8.22
C PRO A 40 18.35 -3.05 -7.52
N PHE A 41 18.69 -3.44 -6.29
CA PHE A 41 19.73 -2.80 -5.49
C PHE A 41 21.11 -3.43 -5.73
N PRO A 42 22.09 -2.67 -6.25
CA PRO A 42 23.42 -3.20 -6.49
C PRO A 42 24.10 -3.60 -5.18
N GLN A 43 24.76 -4.76 -5.21
CA GLN A 43 25.51 -5.32 -4.08
C GLN A 43 24.69 -5.45 -2.77
N ASN A 44 23.36 -5.59 -2.85
CA ASN A 44 22.46 -5.72 -1.69
C ASN A 44 22.60 -4.57 -0.66
N ARG A 45 23.01 -3.37 -1.09
CA ARG A 45 23.23 -2.23 -0.19
C ARG A 45 21.96 -1.57 0.32
N SER A 46 20.80 -1.95 -0.21
CA SER A 46 19.51 -1.34 0.12
C SER A 46 18.39 -2.37 -0.03
N SER A 47 17.21 -1.97 0.43
CA SER A 47 15.98 -2.75 0.40
C SER A 47 14.78 -1.85 0.19
N ALA A 48 13.73 -2.40 -0.41
CA ALA A 48 12.43 -1.76 -0.44
C ALA A 48 11.67 -2.07 0.85
N HIS A 49 10.88 -1.12 1.35
CA HIS A 49 10.04 -1.33 2.52
C HIS A 49 8.57 -1.34 2.09
N ILE A 50 7.86 -2.42 2.43
CA ILE A 50 6.43 -2.58 2.19
C ILE A 50 5.70 -2.19 3.46
N TRP A 51 4.88 -1.15 3.38
CA TRP A 51 4.15 -0.61 4.52
C TRP A 51 2.74 -1.22 4.54
N GLN A 52 2.29 -1.66 5.71
CA GLN A 52 0.95 -2.21 5.89
C GLN A 52 0.26 -1.58 7.11
N GLY A 53 -0.96 -1.11 6.90
CA GLY A 53 -1.84 -0.74 8.00
C GLY A 53 -2.24 -1.97 8.81
N TYR A 54 -2.32 -1.84 10.13
CA TYR A 54 -2.68 -2.95 11.01
C TYR A 54 -4.07 -3.51 10.69
N GLU A 55 -5.03 -2.63 10.36
CA GLU A 55 -6.40 -3.00 9.97
C GLU A 55 -6.62 -3.05 8.45
N ASP A 56 -5.58 -3.31 7.65
CA ASP A 56 -5.75 -3.44 6.20
C ASP A 56 -6.67 -4.63 5.87
N LYS A 57 -7.87 -4.31 5.35
CA LYS A 57 -8.89 -5.30 4.95
C LYS A 57 -8.84 -5.63 3.46
N VAL A 58 -8.04 -4.90 2.68
CA VAL A 58 -7.95 -5.08 1.23
C VAL A 58 -6.89 -6.12 0.90
N VAL A 59 -5.71 -6.02 1.53
CA VAL A 59 -4.60 -6.95 1.30
C VAL A 59 -4.30 -7.75 2.56
N PRO A 60 -4.56 -9.08 2.58
CA PRO A 60 -4.22 -9.92 3.71
C PRO A 60 -2.72 -9.91 4.03
N SER A 61 -2.38 -9.85 5.32
CA SER A 61 -0.98 -9.82 5.78
C SER A 61 -0.15 -11.04 5.36
N GLN A 62 -0.80 -12.16 5.04
CA GLN A 62 -0.19 -13.37 4.50
C GLN A 62 0.44 -13.13 3.11
N ILE A 63 -0.19 -12.31 2.26
CA ILE A 63 0.34 -11.98 0.95
C ILE A 63 1.66 -11.23 1.09
N GLN A 64 1.72 -10.26 2.01
CA GLN A 64 2.96 -9.53 2.25
C GLN A 64 4.08 -10.42 2.77
N ARG A 65 3.77 -11.40 3.63
CA ARG A 65 4.75 -12.41 4.07
C ARG A 65 5.26 -13.27 2.91
N LEU A 66 4.38 -13.62 1.97
CA LEU A 66 4.76 -14.33 0.75
C LEU A 66 5.69 -13.48 -0.12
N VAL A 67 5.39 -12.18 -0.28
CA VAL A 67 6.22 -11.24 -1.04
C VAL A 67 7.62 -11.15 -0.44
N THR A 68 7.75 -10.94 0.88
CA THR A 68 9.08 -10.82 1.52
C THR A 68 9.88 -12.11 1.49
N GLN A 69 9.22 -13.27 1.48
CA GLN A 69 9.88 -14.57 1.29
C GLN A 69 10.39 -14.77 -0.15
N LYS A 70 9.64 -14.29 -1.15
CA LYS A 70 9.99 -14.44 -2.57
C LYS A 70 10.96 -13.37 -3.07
N LEU A 71 10.91 -12.17 -2.48
CA LEU A 71 11.75 -11.03 -2.80
C LEU A 71 12.55 -10.62 -1.55
N PRO A 72 13.70 -11.26 -1.26
CA PRO A 72 14.45 -11.03 -0.02
C PRO A 72 15.00 -9.61 0.16
N TRP A 73 15.00 -8.82 -0.92
CA TRP A 73 15.37 -7.41 -0.93
C TRP A 73 14.21 -6.49 -0.50
N THR A 74 13.07 -7.06 -0.12
CA THR A 74 11.92 -6.34 0.44
C THR A 74 11.80 -6.60 1.94
N GLN A 75 11.49 -5.56 2.71
CA GLN A 75 11.27 -5.61 4.15
C GLN A 75 9.81 -5.26 4.45
N LYS A 76 9.19 -5.94 5.43
CA LYS A 76 7.85 -5.61 5.89
C LYS A 76 7.91 -4.58 7.02
N LEU A 77 7.11 -3.52 6.91
CA LEU A 77 6.87 -2.54 7.98
C LEU A 77 5.38 -2.54 8.36
N HIS A 78 5.09 -2.64 9.66
CA HIS A 78 3.75 -2.41 10.20
C HIS A 78 3.65 -0.97 10.70
N ILE A 79 2.56 -0.29 10.38
CA ILE A 79 2.23 1.01 10.99
C ILE A 79 1.35 0.79 12.22
N ASP A 80 1.50 1.70 13.18
CA ASP A 80 0.83 1.75 14.48
C ASP A 80 -0.70 1.55 14.38
N GLN A 81 -1.31 1.05 15.46
CA GLN A 81 -2.73 0.69 15.56
C GLN A 81 -3.67 1.89 15.34
N ASP A 82 -3.14 3.11 15.43
CA ASP A 82 -3.89 4.34 15.23
C ASP A 82 -3.99 4.76 13.74
N GLN A 83 -3.16 4.20 12.85
CA GLN A 83 -3.18 4.52 11.43
C GLN A 83 -3.97 3.46 10.64
N LYS A 84 -5.29 3.68 10.58
CA LYS A 84 -6.25 2.77 9.93
C LYS A 84 -6.06 2.63 8.43
N TYR A 85 -5.55 3.65 7.74
CA TYR A 85 -5.34 3.64 6.31
C TYR A 85 -4.09 4.45 5.97
N LEU A 86 -3.14 3.86 5.24
CA LEU A 86 -1.97 4.56 4.69
C LEU A 86 -2.35 5.78 3.82
N TYR A 87 -3.60 5.84 3.39
CA TYR A 87 -4.17 6.79 2.45
C TYR A 87 -4.66 8.11 3.06
N LEU A 88 -4.70 8.23 4.40
CA LEU A 88 -5.31 9.38 5.07
C LEU A 88 -4.29 10.40 5.63
N ASP A 89 -2.99 10.12 5.54
CA ASP A 89 -1.92 11.05 5.89
C ASP A 89 -1.44 11.88 4.67
N LEU A 90 -2.32 12.14 3.69
CA LEU A 90 -2.07 13.19 2.70
C LEU A 90 -2.34 14.56 3.36
N PRO A 91 -1.39 15.52 3.33
CA PRO A 91 -1.60 16.87 3.85
C PRO A 91 -2.77 17.60 3.18
#